data_AF-A0A931IKB2-F1
#
_entry.id   AF-A0A931IKB2-F1
#
_cell.length_a   1.000
_cell.length_b   1.000
_cell.length_c   1.000
_cell.angle_alpha   90.00
_cell.angle_beta   90.00
_cell.angle_gamma   90.00
#
_symmetry.space_group_name_H-M   'P 1'
#
loop_
_entity.id
_entity.type
_entity.pdbx_description
1 polymer ?
#
loop_
_entity_poly.entity_id
_entity_poly.type
_entity_poly.pdbx_seq_one_letter_code
_entity_poly.pdbx_strand_id
1 'polypeptide(L)'
;MADDLPGFAIVVTDSCADAAAEVFGVGDRERAREWVLRVVAEEGEVAEALPPIFGQRDESGWYLVAENLLALPLASEVDRGGHRRWVATDCYGSSRQHVIDPYALTGAELIEQIAVTVQAVERFQRYGGGDSDPVVARRQLVDVLALSARADRTAPDWWRSPTAAEFYLSAGQDDSMCLPCRACDGVRPYTATTFMHRAADLFALRGIELGTRCRADPLRFPPGGPAEQRLFRLLAKDSRLSWHKPDHVPAEDRAEWWVSITPGLAASVAWEPHDPARPLVVLGLWDVRPRWRKLLGR
;
A
#
# COMPACT_ATOMS: atom_id res chain seq x y z
N MET A 1 -27.96 7.76 -33.66
CA MET A 1 -28.60 6.69 -34.44
C MET A 1 -27.77 5.45 -34.21
N ALA A 2 -28.18 4.69 -33.21
CA ALA A 2 -27.68 3.37 -32.90
C ALA A 2 -28.68 2.41 -33.54
N ASP A 3 -28.22 1.50 -34.40
CA ASP A 3 -28.96 0.31 -34.78
C ASP A 3 -27.98 -0.72 -35.38
N ASP A 4 -28.19 -1.96 -34.95
CA ASP A 4 -27.85 -3.23 -35.59
C ASP A 4 -26.41 -3.76 -35.54
N LEU A 5 -26.04 -4.28 -34.37
CA LEU A 5 -25.40 -5.61 -34.31
C LEU A 5 -26.51 -6.66 -34.18
N PRO A 6 -26.64 -7.64 -35.09
CA PRO A 6 -27.64 -8.69 -34.95
C PRO A 6 -27.28 -9.59 -33.77
N GLY A 7 -28.15 -9.62 -32.75
CA GLY A 7 -28.87 -10.88 -32.53
C GLY A 7 -28.71 -11.64 -31.22
N PHE A 8 -28.18 -11.09 -30.13
CA PHE A 8 -28.26 -11.77 -28.83
C PHE A 8 -28.67 -10.83 -27.70
N ALA A 9 -29.96 -10.80 -27.37
CA ALA A 9 -30.42 -10.26 -26.10
C ALA A 9 -29.96 -11.21 -24.99
N ILE A 10 -28.85 -10.87 -24.34
CA ILE A 10 -28.30 -11.63 -23.22
C ILE A 10 -28.88 -11.06 -21.94
N VAL A 11 -29.54 -11.91 -21.16
CA VAL A 11 -30.03 -11.57 -19.83
C VAL A 11 -29.02 -12.09 -18.82
N VAL A 12 -28.33 -11.18 -18.15
CA VAL A 12 -27.48 -11.51 -16.98
C VAL A 12 -28.39 -11.71 -15.77
N THR A 13 -28.41 -12.92 -15.21
CA THR A 13 -29.19 -13.23 -14.01
C THR A 13 -28.56 -12.62 -12.76
N ASP A 14 -29.33 -12.50 -11.68
CA ASP A 14 -28.81 -12.07 -10.37
C ASP A 14 -27.70 -12.99 -9.87
N SER A 15 -27.83 -14.31 -10.11
CA SER A 15 -26.80 -15.29 -9.77
C SER A 15 -25.50 -15.06 -10.53
N CYS A 16 -25.58 -14.80 -11.84
CA CYS A 16 -24.42 -14.45 -12.65
C CYS A 16 -23.78 -13.12 -12.21
N ALA A 17 -24.59 -12.13 -11.85
CA ALA A 17 -24.10 -10.83 -11.38
C ALA A 17 -23.45 -10.93 -9.99
N ASP A 18 -24.02 -11.72 -9.07
CA ASP A 18 -23.44 -12.01 -7.76
C ASP A 18 -22.12 -12.80 -7.92
N ALA A 19 -22.08 -13.81 -8.79
CA ALA A 19 -20.86 -14.55 -9.11
C ALA A 19 -19.79 -13.62 -9.73
N ALA A 20 -20.16 -12.71 -10.62
CA ALA A 20 -19.23 -11.74 -11.18
C ALA A 20 -18.73 -10.73 -10.11
N ALA A 21 -19.60 -10.29 -9.20
CA ALA A 21 -19.21 -9.42 -8.09
C ALA A 21 -18.19 -10.12 -7.18
N GLU A 22 -18.43 -11.41 -6.88
CA GLU A 22 -17.54 -12.25 -6.08
C GLU A 22 -16.21 -12.53 -6.79
N VAL A 23 -16.25 -12.95 -8.05
CA VAL A 23 -15.07 -13.40 -8.80
C VAL A 23 -14.16 -12.25 -9.23
N PHE A 24 -14.70 -11.05 -9.46
CA PHE A 24 -13.94 -9.91 -9.98
C PHE A 24 -13.87 -8.70 -9.03
N GLY A 25 -14.48 -8.81 -7.84
CA GLY A 25 -14.52 -7.73 -6.85
C GLY A 25 -15.24 -6.46 -7.34
N VAL A 26 -16.19 -6.60 -8.28
CA VAL A 26 -16.88 -5.45 -8.90
C VAL A 26 -18.07 -5.02 -8.03
N GLY A 27 -17.81 -4.20 -7.02
CA GLY A 27 -18.83 -3.43 -6.30
C GLY A 27 -20.05 -4.24 -5.82
N ASP A 28 -21.25 -3.72 -6.09
CA ASP A 28 -22.54 -4.38 -5.80
C ASP A 28 -23.10 -5.07 -7.06
N ARG A 29 -24.14 -5.89 -6.88
CA ARG A 29 -24.77 -6.70 -7.94
C ARG A 29 -25.10 -5.91 -9.21
N GLU A 30 -25.66 -4.70 -9.08
CA GLU A 30 -26.08 -3.93 -10.25
C GLU A 30 -24.87 -3.40 -11.02
N ARG A 31 -23.83 -2.97 -10.31
CA ARG A 31 -22.55 -2.60 -10.95
C ARG A 31 -21.85 -3.78 -11.61
N ALA A 32 -21.89 -4.95 -10.98
CA ALA A 32 -21.35 -6.17 -11.58
C ALA A 32 -22.12 -6.56 -12.85
N ARG A 33 -23.45 -6.45 -12.84
CA ARG A 33 -24.31 -6.69 -14.01
C ARG A 33 -23.98 -5.75 -15.17
N GLU A 34 -23.90 -4.44 -14.92
CA GLU A 34 -23.52 -3.44 -15.92
C GLU A 34 -22.11 -3.70 -16.48
N TRP A 35 -21.17 -4.07 -15.60
CA TRP A 35 -19.81 -4.40 -15.99
C TRP A 35 -19.75 -5.62 -16.91
N VAL A 36 -20.45 -6.71 -16.56
CA VAL A 36 -20.52 -7.92 -17.40
C VAL A 36 -21.09 -7.57 -18.78
N LEU A 37 -22.21 -6.85 -18.84
CA LEU A 37 -22.84 -6.47 -20.12
C LEU A 37 -21.90 -5.65 -21.00
N ARG A 38 -21.12 -4.73 -20.43
CA ARG A 38 -20.13 -3.94 -21.17
C ARG A 38 -19.01 -4.82 -21.72
N VAL A 39 -18.41 -5.65 -20.88
CA VAL A 39 -17.30 -6.55 -21.28
C VAL A 39 -17.73 -7.48 -22.42
N VAL A 40 -18.94 -8.02 -22.32
CA VAL A 40 -19.53 -8.89 -23.34
C VAL A 40 -19.83 -8.14 -24.64
N ALA A 41 -20.29 -6.89 -24.57
CA ALA A 41 -20.57 -6.09 -25.75
C ALA A 41 -19.29 -5.71 -26.52
N GLU A 42 -18.17 -5.55 -25.80
CA GLU A 42 -16.88 -5.18 -26.38
C GLU A 42 -16.12 -6.41 -26.93
N GLU A 43 -16.09 -7.51 -26.19
CA GLU A 43 -15.15 -8.63 -26.42
C GLU A 43 -15.83 -10.02 -26.46
N GLY A 44 -17.17 -10.07 -26.42
CA GLY A 44 -17.91 -11.31 -26.27
C GLY A 44 -18.04 -12.13 -27.55
N GLU A 45 -17.61 -13.38 -27.49
CA GLU A 45 -17.78 -14.39 -28.55
C GLU A 45 -18.55 -15.61 -28.03
N VAL A 46 -19.41 -16.18 -28.87
CA VAL A 46 -20.18 -17.38 -28.53
C VAL A 46 -19.36 -18.63 -28.89
N ALA A 47 -19.18 -19.53 -27.92
CA ALA A 47 -18.43 -20.78 -28.06
C ALA A 47 -19.28 -22.00 -27.68
N GLU A 48 -19.05 -23.13 -28.36
CA GLU A 48 -19.72 -24.41 -28.08
C GLU A 48 -19.06 -25.21 -26.93
N ALA A 49 -17.91 -24.74 -26.45
CA ALA A 49 -17.16 -25.36 -25.37
C ALA A 49 -16.56 -24.31 -24.45
N LEU A 50 -16.47 -24.63 -23.16
CA LEU A 50 -15.80 -23.79 -22.19
C LEU A 50 -14.29 -23.82 -22.47
N PRO A 51 -13.62 -22.65 -22.61
CA PRO A 51 -12.18 -22.63 -22.78
C PRO A 51 -11.46 -23.28 -21.58
N PRO A 52 -10.39 -24.06 -21.80
CA PRO A 52 -9.73 -24.83 -20.73
C PRO A 52 -9.22 -23.98 -19.55
N ILE A 53 -8.97 -22.69 -19.77
CA ILE A 53 -8.50 -21.75 -18.74
C ILE A 53 -9.51 -21.54 -17.59
N PHE A 54 -10.79 -21.81 -17.84
CA PHE A 54 -11.86 -21.74 -16.83
C PHE A 54 -12.10 -23.09 -16.12
N GLY A 55 -11.22 -24.08 -16.34
CA GLY A 55 -11.27 -25.41 -15.74
C GLY A 55 -12.03 -26.46 -16.57
N GLN A 56 -11.93 -27.74 -16.16
CA GLN A 56 -12.75 -28.82 -16.72
C GLN A 56 -14.09 -28.89 -15.99
N ARG A 57 -15.11 -28.23 -16.56
CA ARG A 57 -16.51 -28.52 -16.27
C ARG A 57 -17.16 -28.90 -17.59
N ASP A 58 -17.68 -30.12 -17.65
CA ASP A 58 -18.31 -30.63 -18.86
C ASP A 58 -19.72 -31.10 -18.54
N GLU A 59 -20.67 -30.50 -19.25
CA GLU A 59 -21.93 -31.09 -19.69
C GLU A 59 -22.53 -30.10 -20.70
N SER A 60 -21.95 -30.07 -21.91
CA SER A 60 -22.54 -29.59 -23.17
C SER A 60 -23.49 -28.38 -23.10
N GLY A 61 -23.00 -27.20 -23.49
CA GLY A 61 -23.79 -25.98 -23.60
C GLY A 61 -23.10 -24.89 -24.42
N TRP A 62 -23.83 -23.81 -24.71
CA TRP A 62 -23.25 -22.62 -25.31
C TRP A 62 -22.66 -21.73 -24.22
N TYR A 63 -21.52 -21.13 -24.49
CA TYR A 63 -20.86 -20.18 -23.62
C TYR A 63 -20.74 -18.85 -24.35
N LEU A 64 -20.83 -17.76 -23.61
CA LEU A 64 -20.31 -16.50 -24.08
C LEU A 64 -19.01 -16.21 -23.37
N VAL A 65 -17.94 -16.08 -24.13
CA VAL A 65 -16.59 -15.93 -23.65
C VAL A 65 -16.11 -14.54 -24.04
N ALA A 66 -15.63 -13.78 -23.07
CA ALA A 66 -14.89 -12.54 -23.34
C ALA A 66 -13.40 -12.83 -23.16
N GLU A 67 -12.74 -13.09 -24.29
CA GLU A 67 -11.34 -13.52 -24.39
C GLU A 67 -10.97 -14.64 -23.37
N ASN A 68 -10.17 -14.28 -22.36
CA ASN A 68 -9.68 -15.13 -21.27
C ASN A 68 -10.03 -14.51 -19.89
N LEU A 69 -10.98 -13.58 -19.87
CA LEU A 69 -11.37 -12.84 -18.67
C LEU A 69 -12.56 -13.51 -17.99
N LEU A 70 -13.64 -13.73 -18.75
CA LEU A 70 -14.84 -14.38 -18.23
C LEU A 70 -15.49 -15.29 -19.27
N ALA A 71 -16.19 -16.30 -18.78
CA ALA A 71 -17.05 -17.18 -19.54
C ALA A 71 -18.42 -17.30 -18.84
N LEU A 72 -19.48 -17.12 -19.62
CA LEU A 72 -20.87 -17.16 -19.17
C LEU A 72 -21.55 -18.38 -19.77
N PRO A 73 -21.95 -19.37 -18.97
CA PRO A 73 -22.84 -20.43 -19.45
C PRO A 73 -24.16 -19.83 -19.88
N LEU A 74 -24.59 -20.16 -21.10
CA LEU A 74 -25.82 -19.66 -21.68
C LEU A 74 -26.91 -20.74 -21.67
N ALA A 75 -28.05 -20.41 -21.08
CA ALA A 75 -29.29 -21.14 -21.27
C ALA A 75 -30.13 -20.47 -22.35
N SER A 76 -30.74 -21.26 -23.25
CA SER A 76 -31.72 -20.74 -24.19
C SER A 76 -33.09 -20.66 -23.53
N GLU A 77 -33.73 -19.50 -23.60
CA GLU A 77 -35.10 -19.30 -23.14
C GLU A 77 -35.93 -18.67 -24.25
N VAL A 78 -37.22 -18.99 -24.31
CA VAL A 78 -38.18 -18.32 -25.18
C VAL A 78 -39.00 -17.37 -24.31
N ASP A 79 -38.98 -16.08 -24.64
CA ASP A 79 -39.76 -15.09 -23.91
C ASP A 79 -41.27 -15.27 -24.15
N ARG A 80 -42.10 -14.51 -23.43
CA ARG A 80 -43.57 -14.56 -23.57
C ARG A 80 -44.06 -14.12 -24.95
N GLY A 81 -43.22 -13.45 -25.75
CA GLY A 81 -43.48 -13.04 -27.13
C GLY A 81 -43.02 -14.04 -28.19
N GLY A 82 -42.40 -15.16 -27.79
CA GLY A 82 -41.89 -16.18 -28.70
C GLY A 82 -40.46 -15.92 -29.22
N HIS A 83 -39.76 -14.91 -28.70
CA HIS A 83 -38.38 -14.61 -29.09
C HIS A 83 -37.39 -15.45 -28.27
N ARG A 84 -36.40 -16.02 -28.95
CA ARG A 84 -35.29 -16.72 -28.29
C ARG A 84 -34.34 -15.68 -27.68
N ARG A 85 -34.02 -15.84 -26.40
CA ARG A 85 -33.02 -15.09 -25.67
C ARG A 85 -32.00 -16.04 -25.05
N TRP A 86 -30.80 -15.53 -24.82
CA TRP A 86 -29.78 -16.23 -24.05
C TRP A 86 -29.77 -15.69 -22.62
N VAL A 87 -29.70 -16.58 -21.66
CA VAL A 87 -29.69 -16.24 -20.24
C VAL A 87 -28.36 -16.71 -19.67
N ALA A 88 -27.54 -15.76 -19.21
CA ALA A 88 -26.30 -16.04 -18.50
C ALA A 88 -26.64 -16.43 -17.05
N THR A 89 -26.47 -17.71 -16.75
CA THR A 89 -26.89 -18.30 -15.47
C THR A 89 -25.82 -18.22 -14.39
N ASP A 90 -24.55 -18.13 -14.79
CA ASP A 90 -23.38 -18.12 -13.92
C ASP A 90 -22.25 -17.30 -14.55
N CYS A 91 -21.21 -16.98 -13.78
CA CYS A 91 -20.03 -16.28 -14.27
C CYS A 91 -18.75 -17.00 -13.86
N TYR A 92 -18.03 -17.54 -14.83
CA TYR A 92 -16.68 -18.09 -14.62
C TYR A 92 -15.66 -17.03 -14.94
N GLY A 93 -14.88 -16.64 -13.95
CA GLY A 93 -13.71 -15.81 -14.18
C GLY A 93 -12.46 -16.64 -14.28
N SER A 94 -11.71 -16.36 -15.33
CA SER A 94 -10.28 -16.52 -15.30
C SER A 94 -9.81 -15.12 -14.94
N SER A 95 -9.55 -14.90 -13.65
CA SER A 95 -8.69 -13.77 -13.31
C SER A 95 -7.52 -13.88 -14.26
N ARG A 96 -7.17 -12.84 -15.01
CA ARG A 96 -5.89 -12.77 -15.74
C ARG A 96 -4.75 -12.78 -14.71
N GLN A 97 -4.62 -13.86 -13.94
CA GLN A 97 -3.39 -14.26 -13.31
C GLN A 97 -2.57 -14.85 -14.45
N HIS A 98 -1.97 -13.98 -15.25
CA HIS A 98 -0.53 -14.14 -15.33
C HIS A 98 -0.10 -14.21 -13.86
N VAL A 99 0.31 -15.39 -13.39
CA VAL A 99 0.97 -15.51 -12.10
C VAL A 99 2.25 -14.71 -12.27
N ILE A 100 2.12 -13.38 -12.09
CA ILE A 100 3.22 -12.45 -12.20
C ILE A 100 4.01 -12.72 -10.95
N ASP A 101 5.09 -13.46 -11.12
CA ASP A 101 5.98 -13.78 -10.02
C ASP A 101 6.47 -12.47 -9.38
N PRO A 102 6.02 -12.13 -8.16
CA PRO A 102 6.37 -10.87 -7.54
C PRO A 102 7.87 -10.81 -7.21
N TYR A 103 8.55 -11.96 -7.15
CA TYR A 103 10.00 -12.05 -6.92
C TYR A 103 10.81 -11.74 -8.19
N ALA A 104 10.17 -11.70 -9.36
CA ALA A 104 10.81 -11.31 -10.62
C ALA A 104 10.73 -9.79 -10.89
N LEU A 105 9.94 -9.05 -10.10
CA LEU A 105 9.71 -7.61 -10.27
C LEU A 105 10.36 -6.79 -9.14
N THR A 106 10.66 -5.53 -9.44
CA THR A 106 11.17 -4.57 -8.44
C THR A 106 10.63 -3.17 -8.69
N GLY A 107 10.75 -2.31 -7.68
CA GLY A 107 10.39 -0.89 -7.75
C GLY A 107 8.98 -0.65 -8.26
N ALA A 108 8.84 0.26 -9.22
CA ALA A 108 7.55 0.65 -9.80
C ALA A 108 6.79 -0.52 -10.42
N GLU A 109 7.48 -1.42 -11.13
CA GLU A 109 6.86 -2.56 -11.83
C GLU A 109 6.13 -3.48 -10.84
N LEU A 110 6.74 -3.75 -9.69
CA LEU A 110 6.13 -4.54 -8.62
C LEU A 110 4.93 -3.80 -8.01
N ILE A 111 5.07 -2.50 -7.77
CA ILE A 111 4.02 -1.67 -7.14
C ILE A 111 2.79 -1.51 -8.04
N GLU A 112 2.95 -1.53 -9.36
CA GLU A 112 1.84 -1.57 -10.31
C GLU A 112 0.95 -2.81 -10.15
N GLN A 113 1.51 -3.93 -9.66
CA GLN A 113 0.81 -5.17 -9.41
C GLN A 113 0.11 -5.22 -8.04
N ILE A 114 0.27 -4.19 -7.20
CA ILE A 114 -0.17 -4.23 -5.79
C ILE A 114 -1.23 -3.16 -5.53
N ALA A 115 -2.42 -3.57 -5.11
CA ALA A 115 -3.43 -2.67 -4.58
C ALA A 115 -3.10 -2.31 -3.12
N VAL A 116 -2.96 -1.01 -2.84
CA VAL A 116 -2.76 -0.50 -1.48
C VAL A 116 -4.12 -0.26 -0.82
N THR A 117 -4.38 -0.95 0.29
CA THR A 117 -5.63 -0.81 1.05
C THR A 117 -5.74 0.52 1.80
N VAL A 118 -6.96 0.91 2.16
CA VAL A 118 -7.22 2.07 3.04
C VAL A 118 -6.47 1.92 4.36
N GLN A 119 -6.47 0.73 4.96
CA GLN A 119 -5.77 0.46 6.21
C GLN A 119 -4.25 0.68 6.10
N ALA A 120 -3.63 0.28 4.98
CA ALA A 120 -2.21 0.54 4.75
C ALA A 120 -1.92 2.05 4.66
N VAL A 121 -2.79 2.81 4.00
CA VAL A 121 -2.67 4.28 3.91
C VAL A 121 -2.82 4.92 5.30
N GLU A 122 -3.84 4.57 6.07
CA GLU A 122 -4.04 5.11 7.44
C GLU A 122 -2.84 4.82 8.35
N ARG A 123 -2.26 3.62 8.22
CA ARG A 123 -1.05 3.22 8.95
C ARG A 123 0.16 4.04 8.50
N PHE A 124 0.32 4.30 7.21
CA PHE A 124 1.37 5.17 6.68
C PHE A 124 1.24 6.61 7.18
N GLN A 125 0.02 7.17 7.22
CA GLN A 125 -0.23 8.49 7.80
C GLN A 125 0.19 8.54 9.27
N ARG A 126 -0.15 7.51 10.05
CA ARG A 126 0.13 7.48 11.48
C ARG A 126 1.58 7.16 11.83
N TYR A 127 2.22 6.28 11.06
CA TYR A 127 3.49 5.64 11.42
C TYR A 127 4.59 5.76 10.37
N GLY A 128 4.35 6.46 9.27
CA GLY A 128 5.35 6.68 8.20
C GLY A 128 5.43 8.13 7.72
N GLY A 129 4.71 9.06 8.38
CA GLY A 129 4.74 10.47 8.02
C GLY A 129 3.97 10.83 6.76
N GLY A 130 2.98 10.03 6.36
CA GLY A 130 2.08 10.39 5.26
C GLY A 130 1.22 11.62 5.58
N ASP A 131 0.83 12.35 4.53
CA ASP A 131 -0.07 13.51 4.63
C ASP A 131 -1.40 13.17 5.34
N SER A 132 -2.04 14.12 6.00
CA SER A 132 -3.37 13.91 6.60
C SER A 132 -4.48 13.61 5.58
N ASP A 133 -4.35 14.06 4.33
CA ASP A 133 -5.27 13.71 3.25
C ASP A 133 -4.96 12.28 2.74
N PRO A 134 -5.92 11.34 2.80
CA PRO A 134 -5.68 9.95 2.40
C PRO A 134 -5.33 9.78 0.92
N VAL A 135 -5.80 10.65 0.03
CA VAL A 135 -5.47 10.59 -1.41
C VAL A 135 -4.02 10.98 -1.62
N VAL A 136 -3.57 12.05 -0.96
CA VAL A 136 -2.18 12.51 -1.01
C VAL A 136 -1.25 11.49 -0.37
N ALA A 137 -1.61 10.96 0.79
CA ALA A 137 -0.85 9.94 1.51
C ALA A 137 -0.70 8.65 0.70
N ARG A 138 -1.76 8.20 0.01
CA ARG A 138 -1.68 7.04 -0.88
C ARG A 138 -0.68 7.25 -2.01
N ARG A 139 -0.70 8.44 -2.64
CA ARG A 139 0.27 8.78 -3.69
C ARG A 139 1.70 8.80 -3.14
N GLN A 140 1.92 9.48 -2.01
CA GLN A 140 3.23 9.52 -1.34
C GLN A 140 3.76 8.13 -1.00
N LEU A 141 2.90 7.24 -0.48
CA LEU A 141 3.28 5.87 -0.18
C LEU A 141 3.70 5.13 -1.44
N VAL A 142 2.90 5.17 -2.50
CA VAL A 142 3.23 4.55 -3.79
C VAL A 142 4.55 5.07 -4.35
N ASP A 143 4.75 6.39 -4.34
CA ASP A 143 5.97 7.04 -4.85
C ASP A 143 7.21 6.57 -4.09
N VAL A 144 7.13 6.51 -2.75
CA VAL A 144 8.24 6.06 -1.90
C VAL A 144 8.55 4.58 -2.12
N LEU A 145 7.52 3.74 -2.20
CA LEU A 145 7.71 2.30 -2.44
C LEU A 145 8.31 2.05 -3.83
N ALA A 146 7.85 2.75 -4.86
CA ALA A 146 8.29 2.56 -6.25
C ALA A 146 9.81 2.74 -6.45
N LEU A 147 10.49 3.45 -5.55
CA LEU A 147 11.94 3.66 -5.62
C LEU A 147 12.77 2.40 -5.34
N SER A 148 12.27 1.49 -4.49
CA SER A 148 13.10 0.41 -3.92
C SER A 148 12.34 -0.87 -3.56
N ALA A 149 11.05 -0.94 -3.88
CA ALA A 149 10.21 -2.06 -3.54
C ALA A 149 10.76 -3.39 -4.08
N ARG A 150 10.69 -4.42 -3.26
CA ARG A 150 10.93 -5.80 -3.66
C ARG A 150 10.06 -6.75 -2.86
N ALA A 151 9.83 -7.94 -3.40
CA ALA A 151 9.12 -9.00 -2.70
C ALA A 151 10.10 -9.93 -1.97
N ASP A 152 9.81 -10.22 -0.70
CA ASP A 152 10.54 -11.16 0.14
C ASP A 152 9.60 -12.29 0.58
N ARG A 153 10.12 -13.53 0.61
CA ARG A 153 9.35 -14.71 1.07
C ARG A 153 9.12 -14.72 2.57
N THR A 154 10.01 -14.06 3.30
CA THR A 154 10.02 -14.04 4.76
C THR A 154 9.85 -12.61 5.25
N ALA A 155 9.14 -12.45 6.36
CA ALA A 155 9.05 -11.17 7.02
C ALA A 155 10.44 -10.71 7.50
N PRO A 156 10.73 -9.40 7.52
CA PRO A 156 11.91 -8.88 8.20
C PRO A 156 11.90 -9.25 9.70
N ASP A 157 13.07 -9.44 10.31
CA ASP A 157 13.18 -9.86 11.72
C ASP A 157 12.53 -8.89 12.73
N TRP A 158 12.36 -7.63 12.33
CA TRP A 158 11.71 -6.60 13.13
C TRP A 158 10.19 -6.56 12.96
N TRP A 159 9.62 -7.32 12.01
CA TRP A 159 8.18 -7.45 11.81
C TRP A 159 7.52 -8.16 13.00
N ARG A 160 6.40 -7.62 13.48
CA ARG A 160 5.74 -8.12 14.70
C ARG A 160 4.29 -8.57 14.52
N SER A 161 3.81 -8.73 13.29
CA SER A 161 2.43 -9.20 13.05
C SER A 161 2.39 -10.68 12.67
N PRO A 162 1.52 -11.49 13.30
CA PRO A 162 1.32 -12.89 12.92
C PRO A 162 0.49 -13.06 11.63
N THR A 163 0.15 -11.97 10.96
CA THR A 163 -0.67 -12.00 9.74
C THR A 163 0.03 -12.81 8.65
N ALA A 164 -0.57 -13.94 8.27
CA ALA A 164 -0.14 -14.72 7.12
C ALA A 164 -0.16 -13.84 5.86
N ALA A 165 0.97 -13.78 5.17
CA ALA A 165 1.16 -13.07 3.91
C ALA A 165 1.71 -14.07 2.89
N GLU A 166 1.42 -13.83 1.62
CA GLU A 166 2.00 -14.60 0.52
C GLU A 166 3.45 -14.18 0.27
N PHE A 167 3.71 -12.87 0.36
CA PHE A 167 5.04 -12.28 0.42
C PHE A 167 5.01 -10.97 1.21
N TYR A 168 6.18 -10.47 1.53
CA TYR A 168 6.37 -9.19 2.19
C TYR A 168 7.00 -8.22 1.22
N LEU A 169 6.37 -7.08 0.99
CA LEU A 169 6.95 -6.01 0.22
C LEU A 169 7.85 -5.17 1.13
N SER A 170 9.15 -5.22 0.89
CA SER A 170 10.16 -4.43 1.58
C SER A 170 10.58 -3.23 0.73
N ALA A 171 10.73 -2.07 1.35
CA ALA A 171 11.14 -0.84 0.66
C ALA A 171 11.76 0.16 1.64
N GLY A 172 12.27 1.26 1.09
CA GLY A 172 12.93 2.32 1.85
C GLY A 172 14.39 2.02 2.12
N GLN A 173 15.09 3.01 2.68
CA GLN A 173 16.50 2.84 3.06
C GLN A 173 16.63 1.76 4.15
N ASP A 174 17.57 0.83 3.99
CA ASP A 174 17.79 -0.31 4.88
C ASP A 174 16.52 -1.12 5.21
N ASP A 175 15.60 -1.19 4.24
CA ASP A 175 14.31 -1.88 4.33
C ASP A 175 13.47 -1.42 5.52
N SER A 176 13.40 -0.10 5.65
CA SER A 176 12.68 0.55 6.73
C SER A 176 11.17 0.35 6.67
N MET A 177 10.62 -0.03 5.52
CA MET A 177 9.18 -0.21 5.30
C MET A 177 8.88 -1.65 4.91
N CYS A 178 7.79 -2.18 5.48
CA CYS A 178 7.30 -3.50 5.15
C CYS A 178 5.77 -3.48 5.03
N LEU A 179 5.26 -4.06 3.94
CA LEU A 179 3.84 -4.25 3.68
C LEU A 179 3.58 -5.72 3.36
N PRO A 180 2.80 -6.46 4.17
CA PRO A 180 2.43 -7.83 3.84
C PRO A 180 1.43 -7.82 2.70
N CYS A 181 1.71 -8.64 1.69
CA CYS A 181 0.91 -8.79 0.50
C CYS A 181 0.23 -10.14 0.48
N ARG A 182 -0.99 -10.16 -0.06
CA ARG A 182 -1.80 -11.37 -0.29
C ARG A 182 -2.35 -11.35 -1.70
N ALA A 183 -2.63 -12.51 -2.27
CA ALA A 183 -3.47 -12.62 -3.44
C ALA A 183 -4.74 -11.77 -3.29
N CYS A 184 -5.08 -11.06 -4.36
CA CYS A 184 -6.30 -10.29 -4.50
C CYS A 184 -7.13 -10.88 -5.65
N ASP A 185 -8.43 -10.92 -5.44
CA ASP A 185 -9.48 -11.37 -6.34
C ASP A 185 -9.98 -10.28 -7.31
N GLY A 186 -9.26 -9.15 -7.41
CA GLY A 186 -9.69 -7.96 -8.17
C GLY A 186 -8.76 -7.53 -9.32
N VAL A 187 -8.72 -6.21 -9.57
CA VAL A 187 -8.01 -5.54 -10.70
C VAL A 187 -6.49 -5.73 -10.68
N ARG A 188 -5.90 -5.88 -9.48
CA ARG A 188 -4.46 -6.12 -9.30
C ARG A 188 -4.28 -7.49 -8.65
N PRO A 189 -3.23 -8.25 -9.01
CA PRO A 189 -3.05 -9.62 -8.52
C PRO A 189 -2.77 -9.69 -7.02
N TYR A 190 -2.26 -8.62 -6.42
CA TYR A 190 -1.88 -8.59 -5.01
C TYR A 190 -2.47 -7.39 -4.27
N THR A 191 -2.69 -7.55 -2.97
CA THR A 191 -3.15 -6.49 -2.07
C THR A 191 -2.22 -6.35 -0.87
N ALA A 192 -1.72 -5.13 -0.63
CA ALA A 192 -0.98 -4.76 0.57
C ALA A 192 -1.95 -4.41 1.70
N THR A 193 -2.03 -5.28 2.72
CA THR A 193 -3.08 -5.22 3.73
C THR A 193 -2.79 -4.22 4.85
N THR A 194 -1.53 -3.90 5.08
CA THR A 194 -1.14 -2.93 6.11
C THR A 194 0.24 -2.34 5.81
N PHE A 195 0.68 -1.41 6.65
CA PHE A 195 1.97 -0.77 6.57
C PHE A 195 2.65 -0.80 7.95
N MET A 196 3.93 -1.15 7.98
CA MET A 196 4.79 -0.97 9.14
C MET A 196 6.09 -0.30 8.74
N HIS A 197 6.53 0.64 9.59
CA HIS A 197 7.85 1.24 9.51
C HIS A 197 8.70 0.70 10.66
N ARG A 198 9.94 0.28 10.39
CA ARG A 198 10.88 -0.29 11.37
C ARG A 198 11.08 0.59 12.59
N ALA A 199 11.04 1.91 12.38
CA ALA A 199 11.21 2.91 13.44
C ALA A 199 9.91 3.38 14.10
N ALA A 200 8.75 2.84 13.76
CA ALA A 200 7.45 3.33 14.25
C ALA A 200 7.39 3.42 15.78
N ASP A 201 8.00 2.47 16.50
CA ASP A 201 8.04 2.45 17.96
C ASP A 201 8.83 3.64 18.55
N LEU A 202 9.83 4.16 17.83
CA LEU A 202 10.60 5.33 18.28
C LEU A 202 9.73 6.61 18.34
N PHE A 203 8.72 6.70 17.49
CA PHE A 203 7.79 7.84 17.45
C PHE A 203 6.76 7.81 18.60
N ALA A 204 6.59 6.66 19.26
CA ALA A 204 5.77 6.55 20.46
C ALA A 204 6.50 7.05 21.72
N LEU A 205 7.83 7.07 21.72
CA LEU A 205 8.65 7.46 22.86
C LEU A 205 8.60 8.97 23.13
N ARG A 206 8.73 9.35 24.40
CA ARG A 206 8.74 10.76 24.81
C ARG A 206 9.80 11.07 25.86
N GLY A 207 10.26 12.33 25.87
CA GLY A 207 11.11 12.88 26.92
C GLY A 207 12.33 12.00 27.20
N ILE A 208 12.45 11.53 28.44
CA ILE A 208 13.60 10.71 28.85
C ILE A 208 13.72 9.41 28.07
N GLU A 209 12.61 8.73 27.76
CA GLU A 209 12.63 7.46 27.01
C GLU A 209 13.19 7.66 25.61
N LEU A 210 12.74 8.70 24.91
CA LEU A 210 13.30 9.08 23.61
C LEU A 210 14.77 9.49 23.75
N GLY A 211 15.10 10.28 24.76
CA GLY A 211 16.47 10.71 25.05
C GLY A 211 17.45 9.55 25.25
N THR A 212 17.01 8.43 25.85
CA THR A 212 17.86 7.23 26.03
C THR A 212 18.16 6.49 24.73
N ARG A 213 17.34 6.69 23.69
CA ARG A 213 17.56 6.14 22.34
C ARG A 213 18.42 7.05 21.46
N CYS A 214 18.78 8.24 21.95
CA CYS A 214 19.62 9.18 21.25
C CYS A 214 21.10 9.02 21.63
N ARG A 215 21.98 9.30 20.66
CA ARG A 215 23.38 9.67 20.86
C ARG A 215 23.65 11.02 20.21
N ALA A 216 24.67 11.72 20.67
CA ALA A 216 25.07 12.99 20.07
C ALA A 216 26.15 12.74 19.00
N ASP A 217 26.12 13.50 17.90
CA ASP A 217 27.23 13.48 16.94
C ASP A 217 28.51 13.99 17.64
N PRO A 218 29.57 13.17 17.77
CA PRO A 218 30.76 13.54 18.53
C PRO A 218 31.50 14.74 17.93
N LEU A 219 31.31 15.04 16.64
CA LEU A 219 31.92 16.20 15.98
C LEU A 219 31.26 17.51 16.41
N ARG A 220 29.97 17.49 16.74
CA ARG A 220 29.20 18.68 17.16
C ARG A 220 29.06 18.78 18.67
N PHE A 221 29.02 17.63 19.35
CA PHE A 221 28.82 17.49 20.78
C PHE A 221 29.89 16.55 21.33
N PRO A 222 31.09 17.07 21.67
CA PRO A 222 32.17 16.25 22.20
C PRO A 222 31.73 15.44 23.44
N PRO A 223 32.06 14.13 23.52
CA PRO A 223 31.68 13.28 24.63
C PRO A 223 32.13 13.84 25.99
N GLY A 224 31.22 13.81 26.97
CA GLY A 224 31.41 14.37 28.31
C GLY A 224 31.34 15.90 28.38
N GLY A 225 31.26 16.59 27.24
CA GLY A 225 31.28 18.04 27.16
C GLY A 225 30.00 18.72 27.67
N PRO A 226 30.05 20.01 28.03
CA PRO A 226 28.89 20.76 28.52
C PRO A 226 27.76 20.86 27.49
N ALA A 227 28.09 20.87 26.20
CA ALA A 227 27.11 20.89 25.11
C ALA A 227 26.32 19.58 25.03
N GLU A 228 26.99 18.43 25.11
CA GLU A 228 26.36 17.10 25.12
C GLU A 228 25.46 16.93 26.35
N GLN A 229 25.98 17.24 27.54
CA GLN A 229 25.19 17.16 28.78
C GLN A 229 23.94 18.05 28.74
N ARG A 230 24.02 19.21 28.09
CA ARG A 230 22.88 20.10 27.93
C ARG A 230 21.88 19.58 26.90
N LEU A 231 22.35 18.99 25.80
CA LEU A 231 21.50 18.34 24.82
C LEU A 231 20.65 17.25 25.49
N PHE A 232 21.26 16.32 26.24
CA PHE A 232 20.50 15.26 26.89
C PHE A 232 19.54 15.76 27.98
N ARG A 233 19.89 16.83 28.69
CA ARG A 233 18.96 17.52 29.60
C ARG A 233 17.75 18.15 28.89
N LEU A 234 17.90 18.56 27.64
CA LEU A 234 16.82 19.09 26.82
C LEU A 234 15.97 17.97 26.24
N LEU A 235 16.58 16.92 25.70
CA LEU A 235 15.87 15.75 25.19
C LEU A 235 15.03 15.06 26.28
N ALA A 236 15.50 15.05 27.52
CA ALA A 236 14.73 14.50 28.63
C ALA A 236 13.40 15.24 28.92
N LYS A 237 13.16 16.41 28.32
CA LYS A 237 11.98 17.25 28.57
C LYS A 237 10.94 17.14 27.45
N ASP A 238 9.88 16.35 27.67
CA ASP A 238 8.71 16.14 26.76
C ASP A 238 9.06 16.16 25.26
N SER A 239 10.24 15.67 24.90
CA SER A 239 10.71 15.69 23.53
C SER A 239 9.97 14.62 22.74
N ARG A 240 9.75 14.87 21.45
CA ARG A 240 8.98 13.99 20.56
C ARG A 240 9.63 13.96 19.19
N LEU A 241 9.65 12.78 18.59
CA LEU A 241 10.13 12.59 17.23
C LEU A 241 9.04 13.04 16.23
N SER A 242 9.46 13.60 15.11
CA SER A 242 8.61 14.14 14.05
C SER A 242 9.12 13.67 12.69
N TRP A 243 8.20 13.18 11.87
CA TRP A 243 8.45 12.80 10.48
C TRP A 243 8.71 14.00 9.59
N HIS A 244 8.19 15.16 9.97
CA HIS A 244 8.25 16.38 9.17
C HIS A 244 9.24 17.38 9.75
N LYS A 245 9.98 18.01 8.85
CA LYS A 245 10.92 19.08 9.17
C LYS A 245 10.18 20.29 9.71
N PRO A 246 10.50 20.78 10.91
CA PRO A 246 10.01 22.09 11.34
C PRO A 246 10.55 23.20 10.42
N ASP A 247 9.70 24.16 10.06
CA ASP A 247 10.04 25.22 9.09
C ASP A 247 11.29 26.03 9.46
N HIS A 248 11.51 26.21 10.75
CA HIS A 248 12.61 27.00 11.29
C HIS A 248 13.95 26.26 11.35
N VAL A 249 13.97 24.96 11.05
CA VAL A 249 15.19 24.13 11.01
C VAL A 249 15.69 24.10 9.56
N PRO A 250 16.97 24.43 9.31
CA PRO A 250 17.54 24.32 7.97
C PRO A 250 17.57 22.87 7.50
N ALA A 251 17.61 22.67 6.19
CA ALA A 251 17.86 21.34 5.63
C ALA A 251 19.26 20.86 6.03
N GLU A 252 19.37 19.58 6.34
CA GLU A 252 20.63 18.92 6.69
C GLU A 252 20.64 17.54 6.03
N ASP A 253 21.63 17.28 5.19
CA ASP A 253 21.63 16.13 4.26
C ASP A 253 21.54 14.77 4.95
N ARG A 254 22.07 14.66 6.16
CA ARG A 254 22.04 13.43 6.97
C ARG A 254 20.78 13.31 7.83
N ALA A 255 19.98 14.37 7.94
CA ALA A 255 18.83 14.36 8.82
C ALA A 255 17.66 13.66 8.14
N GLU A 256 17.19 12.58 8.76
CA GLU A 256 16.00 11.87 8.33
C GLU A 256 14.77 12.40 9.06
N TRP A 257 14.91 12.66 10.37
CA TRP A 257 13.82 13.09 11.24
C TRP A 257 14.22 14.25 12.16
N TRP A 258 13.25 14.74 12.94
CA TRP A 258 13.44 15.85 13.86
C TRP A 258 12.89 15.53 15.23
N VAL A 259 13.64 15.91 16.27
CA VAL A 259 13.15 15.88 17.64
C VAL A 259 12.67 17.28 18.01
N SER A 260 11.37 17.41 18.21
CA SER A 260 10.76 18.61 18.77
C SER A 260 10.87 18.58 20.29
N ILE A 261 11.48 19.61 20.88
CA ILE A 261 11.75 19.67 22.33
C ILE A 261 10.80 20.67 22.99
N THR A 262 10.74 21.89 22.44
CA THR A 262 9.79 22.93 22.86
C THR A 262 9.46 23.80 21.65
N PRO A 263 8.39 24.62 21.67
CA PRO A 263 8.12 25.55 20.59
C PRO A 263 9.36 26.40 20.22
N GLY A 264 9.78 26.32 18.95
CA GLY A 264 10.96 27.00 18.42
C GLY A 264 12.31 26.38 18.77
N LEU A 265 12.34 25.18 19.37
CA LEU A 265 13.55 24.40 19.63
C LEU A 265 13.38 22.96 19.11
N ALA A 266 14.22 22.60 18.15
CA ALA A 266 14.24 21.26 17.58
C ALA A 266 15.67 20.78 17.34
N ALA A 267 15.84 19.47 17.20
CA ALA A 267 17.09 18.84 16.86
C ALA A 267 16.93 18.02 15.57
N SER A 268 17.89 18.13 14.65
CA SER A 268 17.99 17.27 13.47
C SER A 268 18.60 15.93 13.86
N VAL A 269 18.06 14.84 13.32
CA VAL A 269 18.42 13.48 13.72
C VAL A 269 18.63 12.60 12.49
N ALA A 270 19.78 11.95 12.42
CA ALA A 270 20.00 10.81 11.52
C ALA A 270 19.50 9.53 12.20
N TRP A 271 18.97 8.61 11.40
CA TRP A 271 18.59 7.29 11.88
C TRP A 271 19.63 6.25 11.44
N GLU A 272 20.16 5.50 12.40
CA GLU A 272 21.17 4.48 12.20
C GLU A 272 20.67 3.16 12.80
N PRO A 273 19.83 2.39 12.06
CA PRO A 273 19.10 1.24 12.60
C PRO A 273 19.96 0.06 13.05
N HIS A 274 21.25 0.07 12.71
CA HIS A 274 22.24 -0.95 13.07
C HIS A 274 22.62 -0.91 14.56
N ASP A 275 22.37 0.20 15.27
CA ASP A 275 22.46 0.28 16.73
C ASP A 275 21.04 0.30 17.34
N PRO A 276 20.47 -0.86 17.71
CA PRO A 276 19.11 -0.93 18.24
C PRO A 276 18.97 -0.27 19.62
N ALA A 277 20.07 -0.09 20.36
CA ALA A 277 20.04 0.55 21.67
C ALA A 277 19.94 2.08 21.51
N ARG A 278 20.73 2.66 20.60
CA ARG A 278 20.77 4.11 20.34
C ARG A 278 20.72 4.43 18.83
N PRO A 279 19.57 4.18 18.18
CA PRO A 279 19.45 4.31 16.72
C PRO A 279 19.35 5.76 16.25
N LEU A 280 19.22 6.75 17.15
CA LEU A 280 19.01 8.16 16.79
C LEU A 280 20.29 8.95 17.04
N VAL A 281 20.85 9.56 15.99
CA VAL A 281 22.05 10.41 16.11
C VAL A 281 21.65 11.87 15.98
N VAL A 282 21.77 12.63 17.06
CA VAL A 282 21.48 14.06 17.07
C VAL A 282 22.61 14.82 16.40
N LEU A 283 22.31 15.37 15.23
CA LEU A 283 23.25 16.08 14.37
C LEU A 283 23.39 17.54 14.81
N GLY A 284 22.33 18.19 15.26
CA GLY A 284 22.36 19.60 15.63
C GLY A 284 21.17 20.03 16.46
N LEU A 285 21.33 21.15 17.17
CA LEU A 285 20.27 21.79 17.94
C LEU A 285 19.98 23.18 17.36
N TRP A 286 18.71 23.45 17.09
CA TRP A 286 18.25 24.64 16.39
C TRP A 286 17.23 25.38 17.26
N ASP A 287 17.57 26.61 17.63
CA ASP A 287 16.73 27.46 18.48
C ASP A 287 16.48 28.81 17.79
N VAL A 288 15.22 29.09 17.46
CA VAL A 288 14.82 30.39 16.91
C VAL A 288 14.47 31.41 17.98
N ARG A 289 14.48 31.04 19.27
CA ARG A 289 14.16 31.96 20.36
C ARG A 289 15.34 32.92 20.57
N PRO A 290 15.09 34.25 20.58
CA PRO A 290 16.14 35.26 20.66
C PRO A 290 17.07 35.14 21.88
N ARG A 291 16.58 34.59 23.00
CA ARG A 291 17.32 34.50 24.27
C ARG A 291 18.42 33.43 24.28
N TRP A 292 18.45 32.49 23.33
CA TRP A 292 19.37 31.35 23.37
C TRP A 292 20.45 31.33 22.28
N ARG A 293 20.39 32.21 21.27
CA ARG A 293 21.45 32.34 20.23
C ARG A 293 22.84 32.59 20.84
N LYS A 294 22.93 33.51 21.81
CA LYS A 294 24.16 33.76 22.60
C LYS A 294 24.70 32.55 23.38
N LEU A 295 23.88 31.53 23.66
CA LEU A 295 24.21 30.38 24.51
C LEU A 295 24.48 29.09 23.73
N LEU A 296 24.28 29.09 22.41
CA LEU A 296 24.62 27.98 21.50
C LEU A 296 25.82 28.32 20.60
N GLY A 297 26.44 29.50 20.78
CA GLY A 297 27.61 29.93 20.01
C GLY A 297 27.31 30.20 18.54
N ARG A 298 26.05 30.54 18.19
CA ARG A 298 25.60 30.88 16.84
C ARG A 298 24.83 32.20 16.84
#